data_AF-A0A957Q556-F1
#
_entry.id   AF-A0A957Q556-F1
#
_cell.length_a   1.000
_cell.length_b   1.000
_cell.length_c   1.000
_cell.angle_alpha   90.00
_cell.angle_beta   90.00
_cell.angle_gamma   90.00
#
_symmetry.space_group_name_H-M   'P 1'
#
loop_
_entity.id
_entity.type
_entity.pdbx_description
1 polymer ?
#
loop_
_entity_poly.entity_id
_entity_poly.type
_entity_poly.pdbx_seq_one_letter_code
_entity_poly.pdbx_strand_id
1 'polypeptide(L)'
;AIFARMNMGGETTSWPPLTFNWLTTLVQHELIDSHVVYRCKAMGLGKNKGKVEYLREERFPFPLRYLIDETLREQLRDALQETDRVARILHGSLCRVGMYLFQESADNYKWERQRINMQQDGVQRNEISKFVEEAVIGRWERGQLKAPGWIAHTDAEMYYWSNLDEPFQRLIAQLATEEPSTTVRWWRSQVRAAANGAFAKAKEYAHESERAFHAIVEGQRYLEFQLNKMFGKEEKA
;
A
#
# COMPACT_ATOMS: atom_id res chain seq x y z
N ALA A 1 1.28 12.27 7.22
CA ALA A 1 2.10 13.37 6.66
C ALA A 1 3.01 13.91 7.76
N ILE A 2 4.31 13.89 7.51
CA ILE A 2 5.41 14.10 8.47
C ILE A 2 5.46 15.55 9.01
N PHE A 3 4.67 16.45 8.42
CA PHE A 3 4.83 17.91 8.53
C PHE A 3 3.92 18.58 9.55
N ALA A 4 2.97 17.85 10.13
CA ALA A 4 2.07 18.37 11.14
C ALA A 4 1.67 17.29 12.13
N ARG A 5 1.09 17.72 13.26
CA ARG A 5 0.48 16.80 14.21
C ARG A 5 -0.60 15.99 13.50
N MET A 6 -0.53 14.68 13.60
CA MET A 6 -1.50 13.81 12.93
C MET A 6 -1.97 12.70 13.84
N ASN A 7 -3.28 12.45 13.81
CA ASN A 7 -3.86 11.26 14.39
C ASN A 7 -3.59 10.08 13.44
N MET A 8 -2.82 9.09 13.90
CA MET A 8 -2.47 7.89 13.13
C MET A 8 -3.52 6.77 13.30
N GLY A 9 -4.63 7.05 14.01
CA GLY A 9 -5.63 6.07 14.42
C GLY A 9 -5.34 5.52 15.82
N GLY A 10 -6.39 5.29 16.60
CA GLY A 10 -6.28 4.90 18.02
C GLY A 10 -5.74 6.04 18.90
N GLU A 11 -4.90 5.70 19.87
CA GLU A 11 -4.27 6.67 20.80
C GLU A 11 -2.94 7.25 20.26
N THR A 12 -2.49 6.83 19.07
CA THR A 12 -1.17 7.21 18.56
C THR A 12 -1.25 8.53 17.80
N THR A 13 -0.59 9.56 18.33
CA THR A 13 -0.42 10.86 17.67
C THR A 13 1.01 10.98 17.15
N SER A 14 1.17 11.24 15.86
CA SER A 14 2.46 11.62 15.28
C SER A 14 2.72 13.11 15.52
N TRP A 15 3.93 13.45 15.93
CA TRP A 15 4.40 14.81 16.13
C TRP A 15 5.55 15.12 15.16
N PRO A 16 5.52 16.28 14.48
CA PRO A 16 6.64 16.67 13.64
C PRO A 16 7.88 16.93 14.51
N PRO A 17 9.10 16.76 13.97
CA PRO A 17 10.32 17.17 14.64
C PRO A 17 10.27 18.65 15.03
N LEU A 18 10.83 19.02 16.19
CA LEU A 18 10.86 20.41 16.67
C LEU A 18 11.55 21.37 15.68
N THR A 19 12.50 20.86 14.89
CA THR A 19 13.15 21.63 13.81
C THR A 19 12.15 22.14 12.78
N PHE A 20 11.07 21.41 12.52
CA PHE A 20 10.02 21.85 11.59
C PHE A 20 9.19 22.98 12.19
N ASN A 21 8.89 22.94 13.49
CA ASN A 21 8.20 24.04 14.16
C ASN A 21 9.00 25.34 14.07
N TRP A 22 10.32 25.28 14.24
CA TRP A 22 11.18 26.45 14.08
C TRP A 22 11.16 27.00 12.65
N LEU A 23 11.24 26.12 11.63
CA LEU A 23 11.08 26.53 10.23
C LEU A 23 9.70 27.16 9.97
N THR A 24 8.64 26.62 10.56
CA THR A 24 7.29 27.21 10.46
C THR A 24 7.28 28.64 10.98
N THR A 25 7.91 28.90 12.14
CA THR A 25 8.05 30.25 12.70
C THR A 25 8.79 31.17 11.72
N LEU A 26 9.91 30.74 11.14
CA LEU A 26 10.66 31.57 10.19
C LEU A 26 9.84 31.92 8.93
N VAL A 27 9.07 30.97 8.41
CA VAL A 27 8.18 31.19 7.26
C VAL A 27 7.02 32.13 7.64
N GLN A 28 6.41 31.94 8.81
CA GLN A 28 5.32 32.79 9.30
C GLN A 28 5.73 34.24 9.56
N HIS A 29 6.99 34.46 9.95
CA HIS A 29 7.57 35.79 10.11
C HIS A 29 8.20 36.35 8.81
N GLU A 30 7.98 35.70 7.67
CA GLU A 30 8.48 36.12 6.35
C GLU A 30 10.01 36.25 6.28
N LEU A 31 10.74 35.55 7.16
CA LEU A 31 12.20 35.52 7.16
C LEU A 31 12.75 34.55 6.10
N ILE A 32 11.93 33.59 5.67
CA ILE A 32 12.23 32.64 4.59
C ILE A 32 10.97 32.52 3.71
N ASP A 33 11.16 32.50 2.39
CA ASP A 33 10.07 32.30 1.43
C ASP A 33 9.48 30.89 1.54
N SER A 34 8.15 30.80 1.62
CA SER A 34 7.40 29.55 1.72
C SER A 34 7.50 28.67 0.47
N HIS A 35 7.92 29.22 -0.68
CA HIS A 35 8.13 28.48 -1.92
C HIS A 35 9.51 27.82 -2.01
N VAL A 36 10.40 28.05 -1.05
CA VAL A 36 11.69 27.38 -0.99
C VAL A 36 11.52 25.88 -0.75
N VAL A 37 12.27 25.09 -1.50
CA VAL A 37 12.34 23.64 -1.35
C VAL A 37 13.70 23.26 -0.76
N TYR A 38 13.70 22.76 0.47
CA TYR A 38 14.90 22.20 1.08
C TYR A 38 15.05 20.72 0.76
N ARG A 39 16.21 20.16 1.09
CA ARG A 39 16.41 18.71 1.14
C ARG A 39 16.29 18.26 2.59
N CYS A 40 15.27 17.48 2.92
CA CYS A 40 15.19 16.85 4.23
C CYS A 40 16.06 15.60 4.23
N LYS A 41 16.84 15.42 5.30
CA LYS A 41 17.65 14.22 5.54
C LYS A 41 17.09 13.51 6.78
N ALA A 42 16.57 12.31 6.59
CA ALA A 42 16.16 11.43 7.68
C ALA A 42 17.26 10.38 7.91
N MET A 43 17.62 10.15 9.17
CA MET A 43 18.58 9.11 9.56
C MET A 43 17.94 8.25 10.63
N GLY A 44 18.04 6.93 10.46
CA GLY A 44 17.42 5.98 11.37
C GLY A 44 18.22 4.69 11.48
N LEU A 45 18.01 3.99 12.58
CA LEU A 45 18.70 2.74 12.89
C LEU A 45 17.65 1.66 13.15
N GLY A 46 17.59 0.66 12.28
CA GLY A 46 16.80 -0.55 12.49
C GLY A 46 17.48 -1.42 13.55
N LYS A 47 16.76 -1.75 14.62
CA LYS A 47 17.26 -2.60 15.70
C LYS A 47 16.26 -3.68 16.07
N ASN A 48 16.80 -4.85 16.41
CA ASN A 48 16.08 -5.91 17.09
C ASN A 48 16.72 -6.12 18.45
N LYS A 49 16.08 -5.56 19.48
CA LYS A 49 16.61 -5.46 20.84
C LYS A 49 17.97 -4.74 20.84
N GLY A 50 19.02 -5.36 21.35
CA GLY A 50 20.38 -4.80 21.38
C GLY A 50 21.13 -4.91 20.05
N LYS A 51 20.61 -5.67 19.06
CA LYS A 51 21.29 -5.86 17.78
C LYS A 51 20.85 -4.79 16.78
N VAL A 52 21.82 -4.11 16.19
CA VAL A 52 21.62 -3.26 15.01
C VAL A 52 21.49 -4.14 13.78
N GLU A 53 20.40 -4.00 13.04
CA GLU A 53 20.17 -4.74 11.79
C GLU A 53 20.62 -3.92 10.58
N TYR A 54 20.27 -2.63 10.54
CA TYR A 54 20.69 -1.73 9.46
C TYR A 54 20.68 -0.26 9.90
N LEU A 55 21.57 0.54 9.33
CA LEU A 55 21.52 1.99 9.35
C LEU A 55 20.90 2.45 8.03
N ARG A 56 19.92 3.34 8.09
CA ARG A 56 19.24 3.89 6.91
C ARG A 56 19.36 5.41 6.90
N GLU A 57 19.75 5.93 5.76
CA GLU A 57 19.76 7.36 5.46
C GLU A 57 18.84 7.60 4.27
N GLU A 58 17.91 8.52 4.43
CA GLU A 58 16.95 8.90 3.39
C GLU A 58 16.99 10.39 3.14
N ARG A 59 16.75 10.78 1.88
CA ARG A 59 16.71 12.18 1.46
C ARG A 59 15.50 12.39 0.57
N PHE A 60 14.74 13.44 0.83
CA PHE A 60 13.57 13.77 0.02
C PHE A 60 13.40 15.30 -0.08
N PRO A 61 12.75 15.80 -1.16
CA PRO A 61 12.45 17.21 -1.29
C PRO A 61 11.46 17.63 -0.19
N PHE A 62 11.69 18.81 0.38
CA PHE A 62 10.88 19.36 1.45
C PHE A 62 10.48 20.80 1.14
N PRO A 63 9.37 20.98 0.38
CA PRO A 63 8.78 22.30 0.15
C PRO A 63 8.27 22.89 1.47
N LEU A 64 8.70 24.11 1.81
CA LEU A 64 8.28 24.78 3.05
C LEU A 64 6.78 25.08 3.09
N ARG A 65 6.13 25.16 1.93
CA ARG A 65 4.68 25.36 1.81
C ARG A 65 3.87 24.35 2.64
N TYR A 66 4.34 23.11 2.79
CA TYR A 66 3.67 22.11 3.64
C TYR A 66 3.58 22.52 5.11
N LEU A 67 4.42 23.43 5.60
CA LEU A 67 4.37 23.91 6.99
C LEU A 67 3.21 24.86 7.25
N ILE A 68 2.75 25.59 6.23
CA ILE A 68 1.70 26.61 6.35
C ILE A 68 0.38 26.18 5.73
N ASP A 69 0.40 25.41 4.64
CA ASP A 69 -0.78 25.04 3.86
C ASP A 69 -1.37 23.72 4.37
N GLU A 70 -2.47 23.81 5.13
CA GLU A 70 -3.16 22.65 5.68
C GLU A 70 -3.78 21.77 4.60
N THR A 71 -4.48 22.39 3.64
CA THR A 71 -5.10 21.70 2.50
C THR A 71 -4.08 20.85 1.75
N LEU A 72 -2.89 21.39 1.52
CA LEU A 72 -1.80 20.66 0.87
C LEU A 72 -1.35 19.42 1.68
N ARG A 73 -1.28 19.54 3.01
CA ARG A 73 -0.96 18.40 3.89
C ARG A 73 -2.05 17.34 3.87
N GLU A 74 -3.32 17.75 3.79
CA GLU A 74 -4.45 16.84 3.70
C GLU A 74 -4.42 16.05 2.39
N GLN A 75 -4.16 16.74 1.26
CA GLN A 75 -4.01 16.09 -0.04
C GLN A 75 -2.87 15.06 -0.04
N LEU A 76 -1.70 15.41 0.53
CA LEU A 76 -0.60 14.46 0.66
C LEU A 76 -0.94 13.29 1.59
N ARG A 77 -1.64 13.55 2.70
CA ARG A 77 -2.13 12.48 3.60
C ARG A 77 -3.03 11.52 2.84
N ASP A 78 -4.00 12.04 2.11
CA ASP A 78 -5.00 11.23 1.43
C ASP A 78 -4.34 10.41 0.31
N ALA A 79 -3.40 11.00 -0.44
CA ALA A 79 -2.58 10.31 -1.43
C ALA A 79 -1.77 9.13 -0.83
N LEU A 80 -1.18 9.31 0.36
CA LEU A 80 -0.47 8.25 1.08
C LEU A 80 -1.41 7.15 1.58
N GLN A 81 -2.58 7.53 2.11
CA GLN A 81 -3.59 6.56 2.56
C GLN A 81 -4.12 5.71 1.40
N GLU A 82 -4.27 6.30 0.20
CA GLU A 82 -4.63 5.56 -1.01
C GLU A 82 -3.56 4.52 -1.36
N THR A 83 -2.27 4.88 -1.30
CA THR A 83 -1.15 3.95 -1.50
C THR A 83 -1.19 2.78 -0.51
N ASP A 84 -1.38 3.04 0.78
CA ASP A 84 -1.51 1.99 1.80
C ASP A 84 -2.73 1.07 1.57
N ARG A 85 -3.83 1.62 1.08
CA ARG A 85 -5.01 0.82 0.71
C ARG A 85 -4.70 -0.06 -0.50
N VAL A 86 -3.99 0.45 -1.50
CA VAL A 86 -3.58 -0.32 -2.69
C VAL A 86 -2.59 -1.42 -2.33
N ALA A 87 -1.63 -1.16 -1.46
CA ALA A 87 -0.73 -2.21 -0.95
C ALA A 87 -1.50 -3.37 -0.32
N ARG A 88 -2.54 -3.07 0.48
CA ARG A 88 -3.43 -4.09 1.06
C ARG A 88 -4.27 -4.83 0.01
N ILE A 89 -4.74 -4.14 -1.03
CA ILE A 89 -5.45 -4.76 -2.16
C ILE A 89 -4.52 -5.71 -2.91
N LEU A 90 -3.29 -5.29 -3.22
CA LEU A 90 -2.27 -6.12 -3.85
C LEU A 90 -2.02 -7.37 -2.99
N HIS A 91 -1.77 -7.19 -1.69
CA HIS A 91 -1.58 -8.30 -0.77
C HIS A 91 -2.78 -9.28 -0.76
N GLY A 92 -4.01 -8.77 -0.70
CA GLY A 92 -5.22 -9.59 -0.78
C GLY A 92 -5.35 -10.35 -2.10
N SER A 93 -4.94 -9.73 -3.22
CA SER A 93 -4.90 -10.35 -4.54
C SER A 93 -3.90 -11.51 -4.59
N LEU A 94 -2.71 -11.31 -4.00
CA LEU A 94 -1.69 -12.35 -3.91
C LEU A 94 -2.10 -13.49 -2.96
N CYS A 95 -2.76 -13.18 -1.85
CA CYS A 95 -3.36 -14.22 -1.01
C CYS A 95 -4.33 -15.09 -1.81
N ARG A 96 -5.17 -14.47 -2.65
CA ARG A 96 -6.11 -15.19 -3.53
C ARG A 96 -5.37 -16.12 -4.50
N VAL A 97 -4.30 -15.66 -5.15
CA VAL A 97 -3.46 -16.51 -6.01
C VAL A 97 -2.93 -17.72 -5.21
N GLY A 98 -2.33 -17.48 -4.05
CA GLY A 98 -1.82 -18.55 -3.18
C GLY A 98 -2.90 -19.57 -2.79
N MET A 99 -4.12 -19.11 -2.51
CA MET A 99 -5.25 -19.99 -2.21
C MET A 99 -5.58 -20.94 -3.37
N TYR A 100 -5.76 -20.41 -4.58
CA TYR A 100 -6.05 -21.24 -5.76
C TYR A 100 -4.88 -22.15 -6.13
N LEU A 101 -3.63 -21.73 -5.87
CA LEU A 101 -2.45 -22.57 -6.07
C LEU A 101 -2.39 -23.77 -5.11
N PHE A 102 -2.81 -23.61 -3.84
CA PHE A 102 -2.60 -24.64 -2.81
C PHE A 102 -3.87 -25.39 -2.40
N GLN A 103 -5.07 -24.86 -2.60
CA GLN A 103 -6.35 -25.52 -2.27
C GLN A 103 -7.03 -26.13 -3.49
N GLU A 104 -7.32 -27.43 -3.47
CA GLU A 104 -7.87 -28.18 -4.62
C GLU A 104 -9.30 -27.75 -4.99
N SER A 105 -10.05 -27.26 -4.00
CA SER A 105 -11.42 -26.77 -4.19
C SER A 105 -11.56 -25.38 -3.62
N ALA A 106 -10.69 -24.46 -4.05
CA ALA A 106 -10.68 -23.07 -3.56
C ALA A 106 -12.07 -22.39 -3.65
N ASP A 107 -12.88 -22.74 -4.64
CA ASP A 107 -14.24 -22.19 -4.81
C ASP A 107 -15.25 -22.67 -3.76
N ASN A 108 -14.98 -23.80 -3.09
CA ASN A 108 -15.89 -24.40 -2.10
C ASN A 108 -15.78 -23.78 -0.69
N TYR A 109 -14.93 -22.77 -0.50
CA TYR A 109 -14.62 -22.20 0.82
C TYR A 109 -15.22 -20.80 1.00
N LYS A 110 -15.71 -20.51 2.21
CA LYS A 110 -16.21 -19.19 2.62
C LYS A 110 -15.07 -18.32 3.15
N TRP A 111 -14.40 -17.62 2.25
CA TRP A 111 -13.20 -16.84 2.56
C TRP A 111 -13.44 -15.50 3.27
N GLU A 112 -14.70 -15.04 3.36
CA GLU A 112 -15.10 -13.81 4.06
C GLU A 112 -14.65 -13.78 5.53
N ARG A 113 -14.60 -14.95 6.19
CA ARG A 113 -14.15 -15.07 7.59
C ARG A 113 -12.63 -14.94 7.76
N GLN A 114 -11.87 -15.02 6.67
CA GLN A 114 -10.41 -14.85 6.69
C GLN A 114 -9.96 -13.43 6.35
N ARG A 115 -10.89 -12.46 6.40
CA ARG A 115 -10.65 -11.04 6.04
C ARG A 115 -10.22 -10.82 4.59
N ILE A 116 -10.34 -11.84 3.74
CA ILE A 116 -10.19 -11.73 2.28
C ILE A 116 -11.61 -11.64 1.71
N ASN A 117 -12.01 -10.42 1.38
CA ASN A 117 -13.39 -10.13 1.01
C ASN A 117 -13.62 -10.56 -0.45
N MET A 118 -14.08 -11.80 -0.68
CA MET A 118 -14.49 -12.31 -1.99
C MET A 118 -15.94 -11.95 -2.30
N GLN A 119 -16.30 -10.67 -2.30
CA GLN A 119 -17.62 -10.26 -2.77
C GLN A 119 -17.63 -10.13 -4.29
N GLN A 120 -18.06 -11.19 -4.96
CA GLN A 120 -18.93 -11.09 -6.12
C GLN A 120 -19.86 -12.32 -6.17
N ASP A 121 -21.11 -12.04 -6.51
CA ASP A 121 -22.16 -12.97 -6.94
C ASP A 121 -23.10 -13.57 -5.89
N GLY A 122 -24.39 -13.35 -6.11
CA GLY A 122 -25.53 -13.72 -5.27
C GLY A 122 -25.78 -15.23 -5.16
N VAL A 123 -24.79 -15.97 -4.66
CA VAL A 123 -24.89 -17.41 -4.36
C VAL A 123 -25.41 -17.61 -2.93
N GLN A 124 -26.39 -18.52 -2.78
CA GLN A 124 -27.03 -18.80 -1.49
C GLN A 124 -26.07 -19.41 -0.47
N ARG A 125 -26.17 -18.91 0.77
CA ARG A 125 -25.14 -18.95 1.82
C ARG A 125 -25.14 -20.18 2.73
N ASN A 126 -25.93 -21.22 2.47
CA ASN A 126 -26.38 -22.10 3.56
C ASN A 126 -25.80 -23.52 3.62
N GLU A 127 -24.90 -23.93 2.71
CA GLU A 127 -24.48 -25.33 2.64
C GLU A 127 -22.94 -25.50 2.68
N ILE A 128 -22.33 -25.27 3.84
CA ILE A 128 -20.98 -25.81 4.10
C ILE A 128 -21.00 -26.53 5.44
N SER A 129 -20.50 -27.77 5.43
CA SER A 129 -20.35 -28.61 6.61
C SER A 129 -19.43 -27.96 7.64
N LYS A 130 -19.90 -27.88 8.88
CA LYS A 130 -19.18 -27.40 10.07
C LYS A 130 -17.78 -28.02 10.24
N PHE A 131 -17.57 -29.21 9.68
CA PHE A 131 -16.31 -29.96 9.73
C PHE A 131 -15.20 -29.33 8.87
N VAL A 132 -15.55 -28.76 7.71
CA VAL A 132 -14.59 -28.07 6.82
C VAL A 132 -14.12 -26.75 7.45
N GLU A 133 -15.05 -26.10 8.16
CA GLU A 133 -14.84 -24.85 8.88
C GLU A 133 -13.79 -25.02 9.99
N GLU A 134 -13.91 -26.05 10.83
CA GLU A 134 -12.98 -26.32 11.93
C GLU A 134 -11.58 -26.77 11.44
N ALA A 135 -11.49 -27.52 10.33
CA ALA A 135 -10.22 -28.01 9.80
C ALA A 135 -9.35 -26.90 9.18
N VAL A 136 -9.97 -25.91 8.53
CA VAL A 136 -9.27 -24.79 7.87
C VAL A 136 -9.00 -23.66 8.84
N ILE A 137 -9.98 -23.26 9.66
CA ILE A 137 -9.80 -22.25 10.72
C ILE A 137 -8.74 -22.72 11.70
N GLY A 138 -8.78 -24.00 12.11
CA GLY A 138 -7.76 -24.58 12.98
C GLY A 138 -6.34 -24.56 12.41
N ARG A 139 -6.13 -24.58 11.09
CA ARG A 139 -4.75 -24.47 10.50
C ARG A 139 -4.29 -23.01 10.38
N TRP A 140 -5.20 -22.07 10.17
CA TRP A 140 -4.89 -20.64 10.15
C TRP A 140 -4.64 -20.09 11.56
N GLU A 141 -5.50 -20.40 12.54
CA GLU A 141 -5.37 -19.92 13.93
C GLU A 141 -4.17 -20.52 14.67
N ARG A 142 -3.73 -21.73 14.29
CA ARG A 142 -2.49 -22.36 14.80
C ARG A 142 -1.20 -21.83 14.13
N GLY A 143 -1.29 -20.82 13.27
CA GLY A 143 -0.12 -20.24 12.57
C GLY A 143 0.58 -21.19 11.60
N GLN A 144 -0.09 -22.28 11.18
CA GLN A 144 0.45 -23.25 10.23
C GLN A 144 0.27 -22.81 8.77
N LEU A 145 -0.69 -21.92 8.50
CA LEU A 145 -0.73 -21.10 7.30
C LEU A 145 -0.10 -19.75 7.62
N LYS A 146 1.24 -19.74 7.80
CA LYS A 146 2.02 -18.49 7.71
C LYS A 146 1.65 -17.83 6.39
N ALA A 147 1.60 -16.49 6.32
CA ALA A 147 1.40 -15.73 5.09
C ALA A 147 2.04 -16.50 3.93
N PRO A 148 1.27 -16.93 2.92
CA PRO A 148 1.59 -18.15 2.21
C PRO A 148 2.96 -17.94 1.59
N GLY A 149 3.93 -18.81 1.94
CA GLY A 149 5.37 -18.55 1.72
C GLY A 149 5.69 -18.08 0.30
N TRP A 150 4.86 -18.47 -0.66
CA TRP A 150 4.82 -17.93 -2.02
C TRP A 150 4.85 -16.38 -2.11
N ILE A 151 4.07 -15.63 -1.32
CA ILE A 151 4.04 -14.15 -1.36
C ILE A 151 5.42 -13.61 -0.99
N ALA A 152 6.01 -14.12 0.09
CA ALA A 152 7.35 -13.75 0.51
C ALA A 152 8.39 -14.12 -0.55
N HIS A 153 8.21 -15.22 -1.27
CA HIS A 153 9.10 -15.61 -2.37
C HIS A 153 8.96 -14.76 -3.63
N THR A 154 7.84 -14.07 -3.83
CA THR A 154 7.63 -13.24 -5.03
C THR A 154 8.26 -11.86 -4.97
N ASP A 155 8.63 -11.39 -3.77
CA ASP A 155 9.08 -10.02 -3.52
C ASP A 155 8.13 -8.92 -4.05
N ALA A 156 6.86 -9.25 -4.31
CA ALA A 156 5.91 -8.33 -4.94
C ALA A 156 5.69 -7.05 -4.12
N GLU A 157 5.67 -7.16 -2.79
CA GLU A 157 5.56 -6.00 -1.91
C GLU A 157 6.81 -5.10 -1.99
N MET A 158 8.01 -5.69 -1.99
CA MET A 158 9.24 -4.94 -2.17
C MET A 158 9.25 -4.23 -3.53
N TYR A 159 8.86 -4.92 -4.59
CA TYR A 159 8.75 -4.36 -5.94
C TYR A 159 7.74 -3.21 -6.00
N TYR A 160 6.59 -3.35 -5.34
CA TYR A 160 5.58 -2.29 -5.26
C TYR A 160 6.14 -1.02 -4.64
N TRP A 161 6.75 -1.13 -3.46
CA TRP A 161 7.30 0.03 -2.75
C TRP A 161 8.50 0.64 -3.45
N SER A 162 9.39 -0.16 -4.04
CA SER A 162 10.56 0.36 -4.74
C SER A 162 10.18 1.17 -5.99
N ASN A 163 9.14 0.76 -6.72
CA ASN A 163 8.66 1.49 -7.89
C ASN A 163 7.91 2.79 -7.55
N LEU A 164 7.60 3.02 -6.27
CA LEU A 164 6.97 4.26 -5.82
C LEU A 164 7.94 5.27 -5.23
N ASP A 165 9.21 4.92 -5.01
CA ASP A 165 10.17 5.81 -4.36
C ASP A 165 10.39 7.12 -5.13
N GLU A 166 10.85 7.03 -6.39
CA GLU A 166 11.04 8.21 -7.24
C GLU A 166 9.71 8.95 -7.51
N PRO A 167 8.60 8.28 -7.90
CA PRO A 167 7.31 8.95 -8.04
C PRO A 167 6.83 9.67 -6.77
N PHE A 168 7.10 9.12 -5.59
CA PHE A 168 6.72 9.74 -4.33
C PHE A 168 7.49 11.04 -4.07
N GLN A 169 8.81 11.04 -4.32
CA GLN A 169 9.60 12.26 -4.19
C GLN A 169 9.12 13.34 -5.14
N ARG A 170 8.75 12.95 -6.37
CA ARG A 170 8.16 13.86 -7.36
C ARG A 170 6.78 14.35 -6.93
N LEU A 171 5.91 13.49 -6.39
CA LEU A 171 4.62 13.90 -5.80
C LEU A 171 4.82 14.99 -4.76
N ILE A 172 5.75 14.80 -3.81
CA ILE A 172 5.99 15.79 -2.74
C ILE A 172 6.32 17.16 -3.33
N ALA A 173 7.21 17.21 -4.32
CA ALA A 173 7.61 18.45 -4.97
C ALA A 173 6.47 19.07 -5.80
N GLN A 174 5.87 18.29 -6.71
CA GLN A 174 4.86 18.77 -7.63
C GLN A 174 3.59 19.22 -6.93
N LEU A 175 3.14 18.53 -5.88
CA LEU A 175 1.92 18.92 -5.18
C LEU A 175 2.04 20.33 -4.57
N ALA A 176 3.25 20.75 -4.20
CA ALA A 176 3.50 22.08 -3.65
C ALA A 176 3.58 23.19 -4.71
N THR A 177 3.87 22.86 -5.97
CA THR A 177 4.18 23.84 -7.04
C THR A 177 3.20 23.82 -8.21
N GLU A 178 2.56 22.69 -8.48
CA GLU A 178 1.68 22.46 -9.62
C GLU A 178 0.20 22.39 -9.18
N GLU A 179 -0.70 22.21 -10.15
CA GLU A 179 -2.12 22.07 -9.90
C GLU A 179 -2.41 20.74 -9.17
N PRO A 180 -3.05 20.76 -7.98
CA PRO A 180 -3.16 19.56 -7.16
C PRO A 180 -3.97 18.42 -7.79
N SER A 181 -5.05 18.70 -8.54
CA SER A 181 -5.91 17.62 -9.05
C SER A 181 -5.22 16.81 -10.15
N THR A 182 -4.43 17.46 -10.99
CA THR A 182 -3.59 16.84 -12.03
C THR A 182 -2.46 16.04 -11.38
N THR A 183 -1.80 16.60 -10.37
CA THR A 183 -0.73 15.92 -9.63
C THR A 183 -1.25 14.66 -8.93
N VAL A 184 -2.39 14.73 -8.25
CA VAL A 184 -3.02 13.58 -7.58
C VAL A 184 -3.48 12.54 -8.60
N ARG A 185 -4.02 12.95 -9.75
CA ARG A 185 -4.40 12.01 -10.82
C ARG A 185 -3.19 11.27 -11.37
N TRP A 186 -2.09 11.99 -11.61
CA TRP A 186 -0.82 11.39 -12.00
C TRP A 186 -0.30 10.41 -10.94
N TRP A 187 -0.31 10.80 -9.65
CA TRP A 187 0.09 9.91 -8.57
C TRP A 187 -0.71 8.60 -8.55
N ARG A 188 -2.03 8.68 -8.67
CA ARG A 188 -2.91 7.49 -8.74
C ARG A 188 -2.56 6.57 -9.90
N SER A 189 -2.14 7.11 -11.06
CA SER A 189 -1.69 6.28 -12.18
C SER A 189 -0.36 5.58 -11.86
N GLN A 190 0.57 6.24 -11.17
CA GLN A 190 1.81 5.62 -10.70
C GLN A 190 1.55 4.51 -9.68
N VAL A 191 0.66 4.75 -8.71
CA VAL A 191 0.24 3.75 -7.71
C VAL A 191 -0.40 2.53 -8.35
N ARG A 192 -1.28 2.74 -9.34
CA ARG A 192 -1.89 1.66 -10.12
C ARG A 192 -0.85 0.88 -10.92
N ALA A 193 0.04 1.57 -11.62
CA ALA A 193 1.10 0.94 -12.42
C ALA A 193 2.03 0.10 -11.54
N ALA A 194 2.45 0.61 -10.37
CA ALA A 194 3.27 -0.11 -9.42
C ALA A 194 2.58 -1.39 -8.90
N ALA A 195 1.27 -1.32 -8.58
CA ALA A 195 0.51 -2.48 -8.12
C ALA A 195 0.39 -3.56 -9.20
N ASN A 196 0.07 -3.16 -10.44
CA ASN A 196 0.00 -4.07 -11.57
C ASN A 196 1.37 -4.67 -11.90
N GLY A 197 2.44 -3.87 -11.86
CA GLY A 197 3.81 -4.33 -12.06
C GLY A 197 4.25 -5.34 -10.99
N ALA A 198 3.95 -5.08 -9.72
CA ALA A 198 4.22 -6.00 -8.62
C ALA A 198 3.45 -7.31 -8.75
N PHE A 199 2.17 -7.24 -9.14
CA PHE A 199 1.38 -8.44 -9.37
C PHE A 199 1.90 -9.23 -10.59
N ALA A 200 2.27 -8.54 -11.68
CA ALA A 200 2.90 -9.17 -12.84
C ALA A 200 4.21 -9.86 -12.48
N LYS A 201 5.06 -9.23 -11.66
CA LYS A 201 6.28 -9.84 -11.13
C LYS A 201 5.98 -11.12 -10.35
N ALA A 202 4.94 -11.13 -9.52
CA ALA A 202 4.52 -12.32 -8.80
C ALA A 202 4.09 -13.48 -9.71
N LYS A 203 3.50 -13.19 -10.88
CA LYS A 203 3.12 -14.23 -11.87
C LYS A 203 4.32 -15.03 -12.36
N GLU A 204 5.50 -14.41 -12.46
CA GLU A 204 6.72 -15.10 -12.92
C GLU A 204 7.12 -16.27 -12.01
N TYR A 205 6.67 -16.26 -10.75
CA TYR A 205 6.95 -17.31 -9.78
C TYR A 205 5.87 -18.41 -9.74
N ALA A 206 4.74 -18.18 -10.40
CA ALA A 206 3.70 -19.19 -10.54
C ALA A 206 4.04 -20.09 -11.75
N HIS A 207 4.36 -21.36 -11.48
CA HIS A 207 4.71 -22.35 -12.51
C HIS A 207 3.63 -22.49 -13.59
N GLU A 208 4.00 -22.93 -14.79
CA GLU A 208 3.09 -23.15 -15.93
C GLU A 208 2.21 -24.40 -15.74
N SER A 209 1.20 -24.28 -14.89
CA SER A 209 0.13 -25.28 -14.73
C SER A 209 -1.23 -24.65 -14.96
N GLU A 210 -2.21 -25.42 -15.44
CA GLU A 210 -3.60 -24.97 -15.60
C GLU A 210 -4.14 -24.32 -14.32
N ARG A 211 -3.84 -24.95 -13.18
CA ARG A 211 -4.18 -24.44 -11.85
C ARG A 211 -3.55 -23.08 -11.55
N ALA A 212 -2.29 -22.89 -11.92
CA ALA A 212 -1.61 -21.61 -11.73
C ALA A 212 -2.19 -20.52 -12.64
N PHE A 213 -2.53 -20.83 -13.88
CA PHE A 213 -3.21 -19.88 -14.76
C PHE A 213 -4.56 -19.45 -14.17
N HIS A 214 -5.37 -20.40 -13.70
CA HIS A 214 -6.63 -20.08 -13.02
C HIS A 214 -6.41 -19.21 -11.78
N ALA A 215 -5.43 -19.56 -10.93
CA ALA A 215 -5.09 -18.79 -9.73
C ALA A 215 -4.69 -17.33 -10.05
N ILE A 216 -3.86 -17.15 -11.06
CA ILE A 216 -3.41 -15.83 -11.53
C ILE A 216 -4.60 -15.01 -12.04
N VAL A 217 -5.47 -15.60 -12.85
CA VAL A 217 -6.64 -14.91 -13.41
C VAL A 217 -7.56 -14.42 -12.29
N GLU A 218 -7.82 -15.27 -11.30
CA GLU A 218 -8.66 -14.91 -10.15
C GLU A 218 -8.06 -13.79 -9.30
N GLY A 219 -6.75 -13.84 -9.04
CA GLY A 219 -6.04 -12.77 -8.34
C GLY A 219 -6.03 -11.44 -9.13
N GLN A 220 -5.77 -11.51 -10.44
CA GLN A 220 -5.74 -10.33 -11.32
C GLN A 220 -7.11 -9.67 -11.40
N ARG A 221 -8.17 -10.46 -11.61
CA ARG A 221 -9.54 -9.96 -11.68
C ARG A 221 -9.94 -9.22 -10.40
N TYR A 222 -9.54 -9.75 -9.24
CA TYR A 222 -9.76 -9.09 -7.96
C TYR A 222 -8.98 -7.77 -7.84
N LEU A 223 -7.69 -7.77 -8.19
CA LEU A 223 -6.86 -6.56 -8.18
C LEU A 223 -7.46 -5.46 -9.04
N GLU A 224 -7.76 -5.77 -10.30
CA GLU A 224 -8.33 -4.82 -11.26
C GLU A 224 -9.67 -4.28 -10.81
N PHE A 225 -10.56 -5.15 -10.31
CA PHE A 225 -11.85 -4.73 -9.78
C PHE A 225 -11.69 -3.70 -8.64
N GLN A 226 -10.80 -3.97 -7.68
CA GLN A 226 -10.57 -3.08 -6.54
C GLN A 226 -9.90 -1.76 -6.96
N LEU A 227 -8.91 -1.81 -7.86
CA LEU A 227 -8.25 -0.62 -8.40
C LEU A 227 -9.24 0.25 -9.19
N ASN A 228 -10.11 -0.37 -9.98
CA ASN A 228 -11.15 0.34 -10.74
C ASN A 228 -12.22 0.93 -9.82
N LYS A 229 -12.58 0.23 -8.75
CA LYS A 229 -13.49 0.76 -7.73
C LYS A 229 -12.89 1.97 -7.00
N MET A 230 -11.58 1.97 -6.77
CA MET A 230 -10.90 3.04 -6.03
C MET A 230 -10.60 4.27 -6.89
N PHE A 231 -10.10 4.08 -8.11
CA PHE A 231 -9.60 5.18 -8.95
C PHE A 231 -10.45 5.45 -10.20
N GLY A 232 -11.52 4.67 -10.43
CA GLY A 232 -12.25 4.65 -11.70
C GLY A 232 -11.61 3.71 -12.72
N LYS A 233 -12.27 3.49 -13.85
CA LYS A 233 -11.68 2.68 -14.94
C LYS A 233 -10.58 3.47 -15.61
N GLU A 234 -9.49 2.80 -15.98
CA GLU A 234 -8.53 3.39 -16.92
C GLU A 234 -9.22 3.60 -18.27
N GLU A 235 -9.08 4.80 -18.82
CA GLU A 235 -9.35 5.01 -20.23
C GLU A 235 -8.32 4.20 -21.00
N LYS A 236 -8.78 3.22 -21.78
CA LYS A 236 -7.89 2.51 -22.70
C LYS A 236 -7.41 3.53 -23.72
N ALA A 237 -6.11 3.81 -23.70
CA ALA A 237 -5.43 4.60 -24.72
C ALA A 237 -5.51 3.91 -26.09
#